data_AF-A0A811VAT2-F1
#
_entry.id   AF-A0A811VAT2-F1
#
_cell.length_a   1.000
_cell.length_b   1.000
_cell.length_c   1.000
_cell.angle_alpha   90.00
_cell.angle_beta   90.00
_cell.angle_gamma   90.00
#
_symmetry.space_group_name_H-M   'P 1'
#
loop_
_entity.id
_entity.type
_entity.pdbx_description
1 polymer ?
#
loop_
_entity_poly.entity_id
_entity_poly.type
_entity_poly.pdbx_seq_one_letter_code
_entity_poly.pdbx_strand_id
1 'polypeptide(L)'
;MKSATSKVVTALDVSVVVLACSAGVGCGLLGYRATRELNTRLRKINFANTAFGLGRRFRRLNVMLRNSFLKDNNQKDAPMKPPITTVKVVSQHPLALHQSLAKLTNDTLQGSGKQKVNLLRLLEENHESLGKCMRLVSNSHGFAVLFILVSCLLHLVATSYFLFLELLSKKDSGMVWLQVLWIIFHALRLILVVEPCHLATVESKKTIQIVCEIERKIHDPILAEEVKKFWQQLLVVDVEFSASGLCRVNRTLLTSFSSAICTYLVILIQFQNTNG
;
A
#
# COMPACT_ATOMS: atom_id res chain seq x y z
N MET A 1 -25.37 -5.62 43.45
CA MET A 1 -24.17 -4.76 43.33
C MET A 1 -23.42 -5.15 42.07
N LYS A 2 -23.17 -4.22 41.12
CA LYS A 2 -22.32 -4.53 39.95
C LYS A 2 -20.88 -4.77 40.43
N SER A 3 -20.31 -5.92 40.07
CA SER A 3 -18.94 -6.33 40.43
C SER A 3 -17.92 -5.25 40.01
N ALA A 4 -16.84 -5.10 40.76
CA ALA A 4 -15.76 -4.16 40.48
C ALA A 4 -15.26 -4.30 39.02
N THR A 5 -15.21 -5.53 38.51
CA THR A 5 -14.85 -5.87 37.13
C THR A 5 -15.83 -5.30 36.11
N SER A 6 -17.14 -5.33 36.39
CA SER A 6 -18.17 -4.74 35.51
C SER A 6 -18.02 -3.23 35.41
N LYS A 7 -17.67 -2.55 36.51
CA LYS A 7 -17.43 -1.10 36.54
C LYS A 7 -16.13 -0.72 35.83
N VAL A 8 -15.08 -1.53 35.95
CA VAL A 8 -13.81 -1.32 35.25
C VAL A 8 -13.97 -1.54 33.74
N VAL A 9 -14.73 -2.56 33.32
CA VAL A 9 -15.04 -2.81 31.89
C VAL A 9 -15.90 -1.68 31.31
N THR A 10 -16.94 -1.23 32.01
CA THR A 10 -17.73 -0.07 31.52
C THR A 10 -16.92 1.22 31.53
N ALA A 11 -16.01 1.41 32.49
CA ALA A 11 -15.13 2.56 32.52
C ALA A 11 -14.12 2.53 31.36
N LEU A 12 -13.54 1.37 31.04
CA LEU A 12 -12.65 1.18 29.89
C LEU A 12 -13.38 1.37 28.56
N ASP A 13 -14.59 0.83 28.43
CA ASP A 13 -15.42 1.03 27.23
C ASP A 13 -15.79 2.48 27.03
N VAL A 14 -16.21 3.16 28.11
CA VAL A 14 -16.49 4.59 28.07
C VAL A 14 -15.22 5.37 27.81
N SER A 15 -14.06 5.02 28.36
CA SER A 15 -12.79 5.72 28.10
C SER A 15 -12.30 5.50 26.68
N VAL A 16 -12.46 4.33 26.09
CA VAL A 16 -12.10 4.05 24.68
C VAL A 16 -13.06 4.77 23.74
N VAL A 17 -14.37 4.75 24.03
CA VAL A 17 -15.36 5.52 23.27
C VAL A 17 -15.10 7.01 23.43
N VAL A 18 -14.82 7.51 24.62
CA VAL A 18 -14.50 8.93 24.88
C VAL A 18 -13.16 9.32 24.25
N LEU A 19 -12.15 8.45 24.20
CA LEU A 19 -10.88 8.70 23.49
C LEU A 19 -11.08 8.69 21.96
N ALA A 20 -11.89 7.76 21.44
CA ALA A 20 -12.23 7.72 20.02
C ALA A 20 -13.10 8.93 19.61
N CYS A 21 -14.04 9.32 20.46
CA CYS A 21 -14.90 10.48 20.29
C CYS A 21 -14.13 11.77 20.49
N SER A 22 -13.20 11.88 21.43
CA SER A 22 -12.38 13.09 21.66
C SER A 22 -11.26 13.23 20.64
N ALA A 23 -10.71 12.13 20.10
CA ALA A 23 -9.86 12.20 18.91
C ALA A 23 -10.67 12.60 17.67
N GLY A 24 -11.92 12.12 17.54
CA GLY A 24 -12.87 12.54 16.50
C GLY A 24 -13.33 14.00 16.63
N VAL A 25 -13.61 14.46 17.86
CA VAL A 25 -14.07 15.80 18.21
C VAL A 25 -12.92 16.80 18.22
N GLY A 26 -11.71 16.41 18.61
CA GLY A 26 -10.48 17.19 18.50
C GLY A 26 -10.05 17.38 17.04
N CYS A 27 -10.23 16.36 16.20
CA CYS A 27 -10.13 16.49 14.74
C CYS A 27 -11.31 17.28 14.13
N GLY A 28 -12.44 17.37 14.84
CA GLY A 28 -13.65 18.07 14.40
C GLY A 28 -13.68 19.57 14.76
N LEU A 29 -13.27 19.97 15.96
CA LEU A 29 -13.49 21.33 16.50
C LEU A 29 -12.65 22.41 15.81
N LEU A 30 -11.57 22.05 15.12
CA LEU A 30 -10.78 22.97 14.32
C LEU A 30 -11.20 22.93 12.82
N GLY A 31 -12.39 23.47 12.51
CA GLY A 31 -12.51 24.45 11.41
C GLY A 31 -13.31 24.20 10.10
N TYR A 32 -13.72 22.99 9.65
CA TYR A 32 -14.26 22.86 8.26
C TYR A 32 -15.08 21.56 7.97
N ARG A 33 -16.13 21.25 8.75
CA ARG A 33 -16.58 19.85 8.99
C ARG A 33 -17.16 19.04 7.81
N ALA A 34 -18.09 19.53 6.99
CA ALA A 34 -18.68 18.67 5.95
C ALA A 34 -17.72 18.40 4.77
N THR A 35 -17.00 19.43 4.31
CA THR A 35 -16.02 19.33 3.23
C THR A 35 -14.76 18.58 3.66
N ARG A 36 -14.33 18.71 4.93
CA ARG A 36 -13.15 18.02 5.45
C ARG A 36 -13.42 16.55 5.76
N GLU A 37 -14.62 16.16 6.19
CA GLU A 37 -14.95 14.74 6.39
C GLU A 37 -15.05 13.98 5.07
N LEU A 38 -15.72 14.57 4.07
CA LEU A 38 -15.69 14.07 2.70
C LEU A 38 -14.26 14.03 2.16
N ASN A 39 -13.45 15.09 2.36
CA ASN A 39 -12.02 15.12 2.02
C ASN A 39 -11.18 14.13 2.82
N THR A 40 -11.59 13.67 4.00
CA THR A 40 -10.82 12.70 4.80
C THR A 40 -11.13 11.28 4.38
N ARG A 41 -12.39 10.97 4.07
CA ARG A 41 -12.76 9.70 3.43
C ARG A 41 -12.23 9.63 2.00
N LEU A 42 -12.33 10.72 1.24
CA LEU A 42 -11.62 10.87 -0.04
C LEU A 42 -10.13 10.73 0.17
N ARG A 43 -9.47 11.33 1.17
CA ARG A 43 -8.02 11.17 1.39
C ARG A 43 -7.61 9.73 1.69
N LYS A 44 -8.40 8.95 2.43
CA LYS A 44 -8.10 7.53 2.67
C LYS A 44 -8.21 6.70 1.39
N ILE A 45 -9.30 6.90 0.65
CA ILE A 45 -9.51 6.25 -0.67
C ILE A 45 -8.45 6.74 -1.67
N ASN A 46 -8.11 8.02 -1.64
CA ASN A 46 -7.11 8.65 -2.50
C ASN A 46 -5.71 8.17 -2.13
N PHE A 47 -5.39 7.96 -0.84
CA PHE A 47 -4.14 7.37 -0.40
C PHE A 47 -4.00 5.95 -0.92
N ALA A 48 -4.98 5.08 -0.66
CA ALA A 48 -4.94 3.69 -1.12
C ALA A 48 -4.90 3.62 -2.66
N ASN A 49 -5.72 4.41 -3.36
CA ASN A 49 -5.72 4.49 -4.83
C ASN A 49 -4.42 5.05 -5.39
N THR A 50 -3.81 6.02 -4.72
CA THR A 50 -2.53 6.61 -5.13
C THR A 50 -1.39 5.64 -4.89
N ALA A 51 -1.31 5.01 -3.71
CA ALA A 51 -0.31 3.99 -3.41
C ALA A 51 -0.44 2.79 -4.36
N PHE A 52 -1.66 2.30 -4.59
CA PHE A 52 -1.92 1.23 -5.55
C PHE A 52 -1.61 1.68 -6.99
N GLY A 53 -1.92 2.93 -7.33
CA GLY A 53 -1.58 3.56 -8.60
C GLY A 53 -0.07 3.61 -8.84
N LEU A 54 0.71 3.97 -7.82
CA LEU A 54 2.16 3.98 -7.86
C LEU A 54 2.72 2.58 -8.09
N GLY A 55 2.22 1.57 -7.36
CA GLY A 55 2.63 0.18 -7.58
C GLY A 55 2.34 -0.30 -9.01
N ARG A 56 1.16 0.02 -9.57
CA ARG A 56 0.85 -0.28 -10.97
C ARG A 56 1.77 0.42 -11.96
N ARG A 57 2.18 1.66 -11.68
CA ARG A 57 3.10 2.43 -12.54
C ARG A 57 4.52 1.84 -12.51
N PHE A 58 5.05 1.50 -11.33
CA PHE A 58 6.32 0.77 -11.23
C PHE A 58 6.26 -0.58 -11.96
N ARG A 59 5.17 -1.34 -11.78
CA ARG A 59 4.98 -2.60 -12.51
C ARG A 59 4.96 -2.40 -14.03
N ARG A 60 4.30 -1.34 -14.53
CA ARG A 60 4.28 -1.02 -15.96
C ARG A 60 5.68 -0.65 -16.48
N LEU A 61 6.44 0.13 -15.70
CA LEU A 61 7.83 0.47 -15.99
C LEU A 61 8.69 -0.80 -16.08
N ASN A 62 8.56 -1.70 -15.11
CA ASN A 62 9.24 -3.00 -15.09
C ASN A 62 8.92 -3.86 -16.33
N VAL A 63 7.65 -3.89 -16.75
CA VAL A 63 7.24 -4.60 -17.97
C VAL A 63 7.85 -3.96 -19.22
N MET A 64 7.91 -2.63 -19.29
CA MET A 64 8.52 -1.92 -20.41
C MET A 64 10.02 -2.20 -20.49
N LEU A 65 10.75 -2.13 -19.37
CA LEU A 65 12.17 -2.51 -19.30
C LEU A 65 12.40 -3.94 -19.81
N ARG A 66 11.62 -4.92 -19.32
CA ARG A 66 11.76 -6.31 -19.79
C ARG A 66 11.49 -6.45 -21.29
N ASN A 67 10.40 -5.88 -21.77
CA ASN A 67 10.00 -6.04 -23.18
C ASN A 67 10.96 -5.35 -24.15
N SER A 68 11.54 -4.22 -23.77
CA SER A 68 12.41 -3.43 -24.63
C SER A 68 13.87 -3.91 -24.65
N PHE A 69 14.36 -4.54 -23.58
CA PHE A 69 15.77 -4.87 -23.42
C PHE A 69 16.08 -6.36 -23.19
N LEU A 70 15.10 -7.17 -22.75
CA LEU A 70 15.34 -8.58 -22.38
C LEU A 70 14.58 -9.60 -23.25
N LYS A 71 13.64 -9.16 -24.10
CA LYS A 71 12.87 -10.05 -24.97
C LYS A 71 13.77 -10.54 -26.11
N ASP A 72 14.18 -11.81 -26.05
CA ASP A 72 14.95 -12.46 -27.11
C ASP A 72 14.07 -12.62 -28.36
N ASN A 73 14.62 -12.32 -29.55
CA ASN A 73 13.95 -12.47 -30.85
C ASN A 73 13.66 -13.93 -31.26
N ASN A 74 13.83 -14.90 -30.37
CA ASN A 74 13.67 -16.33 -30.64
C ASN A 74 12.24 -16.84 -30.36
N GLN A 75 11.24 -16.13 -30.87
CA GLN A 75 9.89 -16.68 -31.00
C GLN A 75 9.35 -16.38 -32.40
N LYS A 76 9.96 -17.03 -33.40
CA LYS A 76 9.22 -17.46 -34.58
C LYS A 76 8.40 -18.69 -34.17
N ASP A 77 7.15 -18.70 -34.60
CA ASP A 77 6.17 -19.80 -34.58
C ASP A 77 5.36 -20.02 -33.30
N ALA A 78 4.21 -19.34 -33.24
CA ALA A 78 2.91 -19.98 -33.01
C ALA A 78 1.76 -19.06 -33.47
N PRO A 79 0.74 -19.59 -34.18
CA PRO A 79 -0.27 -18.76 -34.84
C PRO A 79 -1.26 -18.11 -33.86
N MET A 80 -1.63 -16.90 -34.24
CA MET A 80 -2.62 -16.00 -33.68
C MET A 80 -3.96 -16.70 -33.38
N LYS A 81 -4.51 -16.52 -32.16
CA LYS A 81 -5.93 -16.72 -31.88
C LYS A 81 -6.61 -15.34 -31.69
N PRO A 82 -7.82 -15.14 -32.24
CA PRO A 82 -8.43 -13.82 -32.45
C PRO A 82 -8.98 -13.19 -31.15
N PRO A 83 -9.28 -11.88 -31.14
CA PRO A 83 -9.68 -11.14 -29.95
C PRO A 83 -11.19 -11.27 -29.69
N ILE A 84 -11.59 -11.45 -28.43
CA ILE A 84 -13.00 -11.31 -28.01
C ILE A 84 -13.12 -10.20 -26.97
N THR A 85 -13.65 -9.09 -27.49
CA THR A 85 -14.68 -8.19 -26.97
C THR A 85 -14.48 -7.45 -25.65
N THR A 86 -14.29 -6.15 -25.84
CA THR A 86 -14.43 -5.00 -24.96
C THR A 86 -15.72 -4.96 -24.14
N VAL A 87 -15.60 -4.70 -22.84
CA VAL A 87 -16.62 -3.95 -22.07
C VAL A 87 -16.12 -2.52 -21.93
N LYS A 88 -16.86 -1.57 -22.53
CA LYS A 88 -16.69 -0.12 -22.39
C LYS A 88 -16.89 0.25 -20.91
N VAL A 89 -15.85 0.77 -20.27
CA VAL A 89 -16.02 1.68 -19.13
C VAL A 89 -15.60 3.06 -19.61
N VAL A 90 -16.55 3.98 -19.52
CA VAL A 90 -16.50 5.35 -20.01
C VAL A 90 -15.40 6.15 -19.32
N SER A 91 -14.73 6.95 -20.14
CA SER A 91 -13.61 7.85 -19.91
C SER A 91 -13.76 8.78 -18.71
N GLN A 92 -12.66 8.95 -17.97
CA GLN A 92 -12.20 10.28 -17.54
C GLN A 92 -10.67 10.37 -17.74
N HIS A 93 -10.30 11.06 -18.83
CA HIS A 93 -9.00 11.66 -19.18
C HIS A 93 -7.74 10.76 -19.18
N PRO A 94 -7.29 10.28 -20.37
CA PRO A 94 -5.92 9.82 -20.53
C PRO A 94 -4.96 11.01 -20.41
N LEU A 95 -4.01 10.92 -19.48
CA LEU A 95 -2.86 11.81 -19.40
C LEU A 95 -2.10 11.82 -20.74
N ALA A 96 -1.71 13.01 -21.21
CA ALA A 96 -0.99 13.28 -22.45
C ALA A 96 0.22 12.35 -22.73
N LEU A 97 0.78 11.76 -21.66
CA LEU A 97 1.86 10.78 -21.68
C LEU A 97 1.54 9.50 -22.47
N HIS A 98 0.27 9.06 -22.49
CA HIS A 98 -0.16 7.89 -23.27
C HIS A 98 -0.11 8.16 -24.79
N GLN A 99 -0.43 9.38 -25.20
CA GLN A 99 -0.42 9.80 -26.59
C GLN A 99 1.01 9.98 -27.11
N SER A 100 1.92 10.50 -26.28
CA SER A 100 3.35 10.55 -26.59
C SER A 100 4.00 9.17 -26.67
N LEU A 101 3.64 8.24 -25.76
CA LEU A 101 4.18 6.86 -25.78
C LEU A 101 3.70 6.05 -26.99
N ALA A 102 2.42 6.14 -27.34
CA ALA A 102 1.87 5.44 -28.51
C ALA A 102 2.44 5.99 -29.81
N LYS A 103 2.63 7.32 -29.90
CA LYS A 103 3.24 7.97 -31.07
C LYS A 103 4.72 7.61 -31.25
N LEU A 104 5.48 7.50 -30.15
CA LEU A 104 6.87 7.04 -30.21
C LEU A 104 7.01 5.58 -30.69
N THR A 105 5.99 4.76 -30.44
CA THR A 105 6.01 3.32 -30.79
C THR A 105 5.84 3.10 -32.30
N ASN A 106 5.12 4.00 -33.01
CA ASN A 106 4.78 3.80 -34.43
C ASN A 106 5.84 4.35 -35.41
N ASP A 107 6.68 5.32 -35.02
CA ASP A 107 7.68 5.93 -35.92
C ASP A 107 9.04 5.18 -35.94
N THR A 108 9.12 3.96 -35.40
CA THR A 108 10.38 3.28 -35.05
C THR A 108 10.81 2.26 -36.10
N LEU A 109 11.45 2.67 -37.21
CA LEU A 109 12.08 1.71 -38.14
C LEU A 109 13.47 2.05 -38.72
N GLN A 110 14.20 3.11 -38.31
CA GLN A 110 15.57 3.36 -38.86
C GLN A 110 16.67 3.89 -37.90
N GLY A 111 16.63 3.66 -36.58
CA GLY A 111 17.65 4.22 -35.65
C GLY A 111 17.88 3.49 -34.31
N SER A 112 18.02 2.16 -34.33
CA SER A 112 17.84 1.27 -33.16
C SER A 112 18.64 1.62 -31.88
N GLY A 113 19.94 1.96 -31.97
CA GLY A 113 20.80 2.18 -30.79
C GLY A 113 20.48 3.47 -30.02
N LYS A 114 20.45 4.62 -30.72
CA LYS A 114 20.12 5.93 -30.12
C LYS A 114 18.71 5.96 -29.53
N GLN A 115 17.76 5.26 -30.15
CA GLN A 115 16.39 5.16 -29.63
C GLN A 115 16.31 4.34 -28.35
N LYS A 116 17.04 3.21 -28.25
CA LYS A 116 17.12 2.41 -27.02
C LYS A 116 17.72 3.19 -25.85
N VAL A 117 18.76 3.99 -26.12
CA VAL A 117 19.35 4.90 -25.12
C VAL A 117 18.34 5.93 -24.63
N ASN A 118 17.63 6.61 -25.53
CA ASN A 118 16.62 7.60 -25.15
C ASN A 118 15.46 6.98 -24.36
N LEU A 119 15.03 5.77 -24.73
CA LEU A 119 14.01 5.03 -23.99
C LEU A 119 14.47 4.68 -22.58
N LEU A 120 15.73 4.25 -22.42
CA LEU A 120 16.29 3.92 -21.12
C LEU A 120 16.32 5.15 -20.20
N ARG A 121 16.78 6.30 -20.70
CA ARG A 121 16.76 7.58 -19.96
C ARG A 121 15.35 7.97 -19.53
N LEU A 122 14.38 7.84 -20.44
CA LEU A 122 12.97 8.10 -20.11
C LEU A 122 12.46 7.15 -19.00
N LEU A 123 12.87 5.88 -19.00
CA LEU A 123 12.48 4.91 -17.97
C LEU A 123 13.15 5.21 -16.62
N GLU A 124 14.40 5.65 -16.64
CA GLU A 124 15.15 6.12 -15.46
C GLU A 124 14.48 7.35 -14.82
N GLU A 125 14.20 8.38 -15.62
CA GLU A 125 13.51 9.59 -15.18
C GLU A 125 12.10 9.28 -14.62
N ASN A 126 11.38 8.36 -15.27
CA ASN A 126 10.09 7.90 -14.77
C ASN A 126 10.21 7.17 -13.43
N HIS A 127 11.22 6.32 -13.24
CA HIS A 127 11.46 5.65 -11.96
C HIS A 127 11.75 6.67 -10.86
N GLU A 128 12.62 7.65 -11.15
CA GLU A 128 12.95 8.72 -10.21
C GLU A 128 11.73 9.55 -9.81
N SER A 129 10.92 9.95 -10.80
CA SER A 129 9.68 10.70 -10.61
C SER A 129 8.65 9.94 -9.77
N LEU A 130 8.48 8.64 -10.06
CA LEU A 130 7.62 7.77 -9.24
C LEU A 130 8.14 7.66 -7.81
N GLY A 131 9.46 7.55 -7.62
CA GLY A 131 10.08 7.54 -6.29
C GLY A 131 9.87 8.85 -5.51
N LYS A 132 10.00 10.00 -6.18
CA LYS A 132 9.66 11.32 -5.61
C LYS A 132 8.18 11.40 -5.21
N CYS A 133 7.28 10.95 -6.08
CA CYS A 133 5.84 10.90 -5.78
C CYS A 133 5.54 10.01 -4.57
N MET A 134 6.18 8.85 -4.48
CA MET A 134 6.03 7.94 -3.35
C MET A 134 6.45 8.58 -2.02
N ARG A 135 7.60 9.28 -1.99
CA ARG A 135 8.05 10.06 -0.83
C ARG A 135 7.07 11.17 -0.46
N LEU A 136 6.54 11.91 -1.44
CA LEU A 136 5.56 12.96 -1.21
C LEU A 136 4.26 12.42 -0.61
N VAL A 137 3.76 11.29 -1.12
CA VAL A 137 2.57 10.63 -0.58
C VAL A 137 2.82 10.14 0.84
N SER A 138 3.98 9.52 1.07
CA SER A 138 4.39 9.05 2.39
C SER A 138 4.47 10.17 3.41
N ASN A 139 5.08 11.30 3.06
CA ASN A 139 5.22 12.45 3.97
C ASN A 139 3.90 13.17 4.21
N SER A 140 3.08 13.36 3.16
CA SER A 140 1.80 14.05 3.26
C SER A 140 0.74 13.27 4.05
N HIS A 141 0.78 11.93 4.00
CA HIS A 141 -0.21 11.08 4.67
C HIS A 141 0.35 10.35 5.90
N GLY A 142 1.61 10.58 6.27
CA GLY A 142 2.31 9.85 7.33
C GLY A 142 1.54 9.82 8.66
N PHE A 143 1.13 10.99 9.17
CA PHE A 143 0.38 11.09 10.42
C PHE A 143 -1.00 10.45 10.33
N ALA A 144 -1.67 10.62 9.19
CA ALA A 144 -2.99 10.02 8.97
C ALA A 144 -2.91 8.48 8.96
N VAL A 145 -1.90 7.92 8.28
CA VAL A 145 -1.63 6.48 8.27
C VAL A 145 -1.29 6.00 9.69
N LEU A 146 -0.44 6.71 10.42
CA LEU A 146 -0.08 6.36 11.79
C LEU A 146 -1.31 6.29 12.71
N PHE A 147 -2.18 7.30 12.66
CA PHE A 147 -3.41 7.32 13.45
C PHE A 147 -4.36 6.18 13.06
N ILE A 148 -4.47 5.86 11.77
CA ILE A 148 -5.28 4.71 11.29
C ILE A 148 -4.70 3.39 11.81
N LEU A 149 -3.38 3.22 11.79
CA LEU A 149 -2.68 2.03 12.27
C LEU A 149 -2.90 1.84 13.78
N VAL A 150 -2.67 2.87 14.60
CA VAL A 150 -2.89 2.82 16.05
C VAL A 150 -4.35 2.54 16.38
N SER A 151 -5.29 3.27 15.75
CA SER A 151 -6.73 3.02 15.91
C SER A 151 -7.08 1.57 15.55
N CYS A 152 -6.49 1.03 14.48
CA CYS A 152 -6.77 -0.35 14.05
C CYS A 152 -6.28 -1.37 15.08
N LEU A 153 -5.10 -1.15 15.65
CA LEU A 153 -4.55 -2.00 16.70
C LEU A 153 -5.46 -2.02 17.93
N LEU A 154 -5.85 -0.83 18.43
CA LEU A 154 -6.71 -0.71 19.60
C LEU A 154 -8.07 -1.39 19.39
N HIS A 155 -8.70 -1.18 18.23
CA HIS A 155 -9.97 -1.84 17.92
C HIS A 155 -9.82 -3.36 17.84
N LEU A 156 -8.77 -3.87 17.19
CA LEU A 156 -8.54 -5.31 17.09
C LEU A 156 -8.28 -5.95 18.45
N VAL A 157 -7.52 -5.29 19.34
CA VAL A 157 -7.31 -5.76 20.72
C VAL A 157 -8.63 -5.79 21.48
N ALA A 158 -9.40 -4.69 21.45
CA ALA A 158 -10.67 -4.58 22.15
C ALA A 158 -11.70 -5.62 21.67
N THR A 159 -11.95 -5.72 20.36
CA THR A 159 -12.94 -6.67 19.82
C THR A 159 -12.52 -8.12 20.03
N SER A 160 -11.23 -8.43 19.95
CA SER A 160 -10.72 -9.77 20.25
C SER A 160 -10.88 -10.13 21.73
N TYR A 161 -10.69 -9.17 22.64
CA TYR A 161 -10.93 -9.36 24.07
C TYR A 161 -12.42 -9.57 24.38
N PHE A 162 -13.31 -8.78 23.78
CA PHE A 162 -14.75 -8.98 23.93
C PHE A 162 -15.22 -10.31 23.35
N LEU A 163 -14.69 -10.70 22.19
CA LEU A 163 -14.94 -12.02 21.62
C LEU A 163 -14.57 -13.12 22.61
N PHE A 164 -13.39 -13.03 23.24
CA PHE A 164 -12.95 -13.99 24.25
C PHE A 164 -13.91 -14.08 25.45
N LEU A 165 -14.33 -12.93 26.01
CA LEU A 165 -15.30 -12.92 27.13
C LEU A 165 -16.65 -13.55 26.75
N GLU A 166 -17.13 -13.27 25.54
CA GLU A 166 -18.40 -13.79 25.01
C GLU A 166 -18.34 -15.32 24.84
N LEU A 167 -17.20 -15.83 24.37
CA LEU A 167 -16.90 -17.26 24.26
C LEU A 167 -16.89 -17.97 25.62
N LEU A 168 -16.26 -17.36 26.64
CA LEU A 168 -16.26 -17.92 28.01
C LEU A 168 -17.66 -17.91 28.65
N SER A 169 -18.45 -16.87 28.36
CA SER A 169 -19.77 -16.68 28.98
C SER A 169 -20.87 -17.55 28.37
N LYS A 170 -20.57 -18.38 27.35
CA LYS A 170 -21.56 -19.17 26.57
C LYS A 170 -22.76 -18.32 26.11
N LYS A 171 -22.49 -17.07 25.74
CA LYS A 171 -23.51 -16.07 25.44
C LYS A 171 -24.07 -16.29 24.02
N ASP A 172 -25.13 -15.55 23.68
CA ASP A 172 -25.86 -15.69 22.41
C ASP A 172 -24.93 -15.74 21.18
N SER A 173 -25.15 -16.74 20.31
CA SER A 173 -24.43 -16.95 19.06
C SER A 173 -24.40 -15.69 18.18
N GLY A 174 -25.46 -14.87 18.21
CA GLY A 174 -25.52 -13.63 17.46
C GLY A 174 -24.43 -12.61 17.83
N MET A 175 -24.11 -12.46 19.13
CA MET A 175 -23.09 -11.53 19.60
C MET A 175 -21.68 -11.99 19.22
N VAL A 176 -21.42 -13.30 19.26
CA VAL A 176 -20.15 -13.89 18.80
C VAL A 176 -19.92 -13.61 17.31
N TRP A 177 -20.94 -13.86 16.48
CA TRP A 177 -20.86 -13.58 15.03
C TRP A 177 -20.63 -12.11 14.73
N LEU A 178 -21.29 -11.21 15.45
CA LEU A 178 -21.08 -9.77 15.32
C LEU A 178 -19.62 -9.40 15.61
N GLN A 179 -19.03 -9.92 16.69
CA GLN A 179 -17.62 -9.67 17.03
C GLN A 179 -16.65 -10.20 15.96
N VAL A 180 -16.90 -11.41 15.44
CA VAL A 180 -16.10 -11.98 14.34
C VAL A 180 -16.17 -11.08 13.10
N LEU A 181 -17.37 -10.59 12.74
CA LEU A 181 -17.54 -9.67 11.62
C LEU A 181 -16.77 -8.36 11.82
N TRP A 182 -16.77 -7.80 13.03
CA TRP A 182 -15.98 -6.60 13.37
C TRP A 182 -14.48 -6.84 13.24
N ILE A 183 -13.98 -7.99 13.71
CA ILE A 183 -12.57 -8.37 13.54
C ILE A 183 -12.20 -8.44 12.07
N ILE A 184 -13.03 -9.09 11.24
CA ILE A 184 -12.80 -9.15 9.79
C ILE A 184 -12.77 -7.74 9.19
N PHE A 185 -13.72 -6.88 9.55
CA PHE A 185 -13.76 -5.49 9.06
C PHE A 185 -12.50 -4.70 9.44
N HIS A 186 -12.03 -4.81 10.68
CA HIS A 186 -10.80 -4.14 11.12
C HIS A 186 -9.55 -4.74 10.45
N ALA A 187 -9.48 -6.06 10.28
CA ALA A 187 -8.38 -6.72 9.56
C ALA A 187 -8.31 -6.28 8.09
N LEU A 188 -9.45 -6.22 7.40
CA LEU A 188 -9.53 -5.70 6.03
C LEU A 188 -9.08 -4.24 5.95
N ARG A 189 -9.47 -3.40 6.92
CA ARG A 189 -9.01 -2.01 7.00
C ARG A 189 -7.50 -1.91 7.13
N LEU A 190 -6.86 -2.78 7.91
CA LEU A 190 -5.40 -2.84 8.04
C LEU A 190 -4.74 -3.26 6.72
N ILE A 191 -5.25 -4.31 6.08
CA ILE A 191 -4.75 -4.82 4.80
C ILE A 191 -4.84 -3.74 3.72
N LEU A 192 -5.94 -3.00 3.63
CA LEU A 192 -6.14 -1.93 2.65
C LEU A 192 -5.13 -0.78 2.79
N VAL A 193 -4.56 -0.57 3.98
CA VAL A 193 -3.50 0.43 4.21
C VAL A 193 -2.13 -0.15 3.88
N VAL A 194 -1.86 -1.38 4.32
CA VAL A 194 -0.54 -2.01 4.23
C VAL A 194 -0.22 -2.52 2.82
N GLU A 195 -1.17 -3.17 2.17
CA GLU A 195 -0.93 -3.90 0.92
C GLU A 195 -0.54 -2.99 -0.25
N PRO A 196 -1.21 -1.84 -0.50
CA PRO A 196 -0.81 -0.93 -1.57
C PRO A 196 0.61 -0.38 -1.38
N CYS A 197 0.99 -0.08 -0.14
CA CYS A 197 2.33 0.40 0.21
C CYS A 197 3.38 -0.67 -0.04
N HIS A 198 3.11 -1.89 0.43
CA HIS A 198 4.01 -3.02 0.23
C HIS A 198 4.23 -3.33 -1.25
N LEU A 199 3.15 -3.43 -2.03
CA LEU A 199 3.24 -3.74 -3.46
C LEU A 199 4.03 -2.68 -4.23
N ALA A 200 3.80 -1.40 -3.93
CA ALA A 200 4.53 -0.31 -4.56
C ALA A 200 6.03 -0.35 -4.24
N THR A 201 6.40 -0.60 -2.99
CA THR A 201 7.80 -0.78 -2.60
C THR A 201 8.43 -2.00 -3.26
N VAL A 202 7.75 -3.14 -3.30
CA VAL A 202 8.27 -4.36 -3.95
C VAL A 202 8.48 -4.14 -5.44
N GLU A 203 7.52 -3.55 -6.15
CA GLU A 203 7.66 -3.26 -7.58
C GLU A 203 8.76 -2.23 -7.86
N SER A 204 8.90 -1.19 -7.02
CA SER A 204 10.01 -0.24 -7.12
C SER A 204 11.36 -0.95 -7.02
N LYS A 205 11.52 -1.83 -6.01
CA LYS A 205 12.76 -2.61 -5.78
C LYS A 205 13.01 -3.66 -6.86
N LYS A 206 11.97 -4.21 -7.49
CA LYS A 206 12.12 -5.16 -8.59
C LYS A 206 12.84 -4.56 -9.81
N THR A 207 12.77 -3.23 -9.98
CA THR A 207 13.48 -2.51 -11.06
C THR A 207 14.97 -2.82 -11.05
N ILE A 208 15.63 -2.85 -9.88
CA ILE A 208 17.08 -3.09 -9.82
C ILE A 208 17.47 -4.47 -10.34
N GLN A 209 16.66 -5.49 -10.06
CA GLN A 209 16.90 -6.84 -10.55
C GLN A 209 16.82 -6.90 -12.08
N ILE A 210 15.85 -6.18 -12.65
CA ILE A 210 15.67 -6.11 -14.11
C ILE A 210 16.83 -5.35 -14.75
N VAL A 211 17.25 -4.22 -14.17
CA VAL A 211 18.38 -3.43 -14.70
C VAL A 211 19.70 -4.20 -14.60
N CYS A 212 19.95 -4.96 -13.52
CA CYS A 212 21.10 -5.87 -13.45
C CYS A 212 21.06 -6.96 -14.52
N GLU A 213 19.88 -7.52 -14.83
CA GLU A 213 19.70 -8.50 -15.89
C GLU A 213 19.97 -7.89 -17.28
N ILE A 214 19.56 -6.64 -17.48
CA ILE A 214 19.79 -5.86 -18.71
C ILE A 214 21.28 -5.55 -18.89
N GLU A 215 21.96 -5.12 -17.83
CA GLU A 215 23.40 -4.81 -17.83
C GLU A 215 24.23 -6.00 -18.31
N ARG A 216 23.91 -7.20 -17.83
CA ARG A 216 24.57 -8.44 -18.24
C ARG A 216 24.36 -8.87 -19.69
N LYS A 217 23.30 -8.38 -20.36
CA LYS A 217 22.96 -8.76 -21.74
C LYS A 217 23.40 -7.73 -22.79
N ILE A 218 23.71 -6.50 -22.39
CA ILE A 218 24.06 -5.43 -23.33
C ILE A 218 25.55 -5.47 -23.67
N HIS A 219 25.83 -5.39 -24.96
CA HIS A 219 27.19 -5.36 -25.50
C HIS A 219 27.53 -4.01 -26.16
N ASP A 220 26.53 -3.16 -26.42
CA ASP A 220 26.72 -1.81 -26.96
C ASP A 220 27.30 -0.89 -25.86
N PRO A 221 28.51 -0.33 -26.03
CA PRO A 221 29.19 0.43 -24.98
C PRO A 221 28.42 1.69 -24.56
N ILE A 222 27.74 2.36 -25.50
CA ILE A 222 26.98 3.58 -25.21
C ILE A 222 25.77 3.23 -24.32
N LEU A 223 25.05 2.18 -24.69
CA LEU A 223 23.89 1.73 -23.91
C LEU A 223 24.31 1.14 -22.55
N ALA A 224 25.44 0.43 -22.48
CA ALA A 224 25.98 -0.12 -21.24
C ALA A 224 26.32 0.98 -20.23
N GLU A 225 26.88 2.10 -20.67
CA GLU A 225 27.16 3.26 -19.81
C GLU A 225 25.88 3.81 -19.17
N GLU A 226 24.81 3.94 -19.96
CA GLU A 226 23.53 4.46 -19.48
C GLU A 226 22.82 3.49 -18.54
N VAL A 227 22.88 2.18 -18.80
CA VAL A 227 22.37 1.16 -17.88
C VAL A 227 23.12 1.20 -16.55
N LYS A 228 24.44 1.42 -16.58
CA LYS A 228 25.25 1.56 -15.38
C LYS A 228 24.86 2.78 -14.54
N LYS A 229 24.58 3.92 -15.18
CA LYS A 229 24.07 5.13 -14.50
C LYS A 229 22.74 4.83 -13.79
N PHE A 230 21.79 4.23 -14.51
CA PHE A 230 20.50 3.87 -13.93
C PHE A 230 20.64 2.87 -12.78
N TRP A 231 21.50 1.85 -12.93
CA TRP A 231 21.78 0.89 -11.87
C TRP A 231 22.37 1.56 -10.61
N GLN A 232 23.33 2.47 -10.77
CA GLN A 232 23.91 3.23 -9.66
C GLN A 232 22.85 4.07 -8.94
N GLN A 233 21.96 4.73 -9.67
CA GLN A 233 20.83 5.45 -9.08
C GLN A 233 19.95 4.51 -8.25
N LEU A 234 19.63 3.32 -8.77
CA LEU A 234 18.80 2.34 -8.07
C LEU A 234 19.44 1.79 -6.79
N LEU A 235 20.77 1.75 -6.70
CA LEU A 235 21.49 1.36 -5.49
C LEU A 235 21.44 2.44 -4.41
N VAL A 236 21.50 3.71 -4.80
CA VAL A 236 21.53 4.85 -3.86
C VAL A 236 20.13 5.20 -3.37
N VAL A 237 19.11 5.06 -4.21
CA VAL A 237 17.75 5.52 -3.92
C VAL A 237 16.89 4.38 -3.35
N ASP A 238 16.85 4.23 -2.01
CA ASP A 238 15.87 3.36 -1.34
C ASP A 238 14.53 4.10 -1.18
N VAL A 239 13.53 3.74 -2.00
CA VAL A 239 12.19 4.32 -1.93
C VAL A 239 11.28 3.37 -1.15
N GLU A 240 10.78 3.83 0.00
CA GLU A 240 9.81 3.09 0.80
C GLU A 240 8.71 3.96 1.39
N PHE A 241 7.55 3.35 1.65
CA PHE A 241 6.48 3.98 2.41
C PHE A 241 6.78 3.91 3.90
N SER A 242 6.72 5.07 4.56
CA SER A 242 6.89 5.23 6.00
C SER A 242 5.84 6.19 6.56
N ALA A 243 5.23 5.81 7.68
CA ALA A 243 4.29 6.65 8.40
C ALA A 243 5.07 7.64 9.29
N SER A 244 5.24 8.88 8.80
CA SER A 244 5.95 9.97 9.50
C SER A 244 7.40 9.64 9.94
N GLY A 245 8.04 8.64 9.32
CA GLY A 245 9.37 8.17 9.75
C GLY A 245 9.36 7.20 10.92
N LEU A 246 8.22 6.99 11.59
CA LEU A 246 8.13 6.13 12.78
C LEU A 246 8.04 4.64 12.44
N CYS A 247 7.32 4.29 11.37
CA CYS A 247 7.17 2.89 10.98
C CYS A 247 7.10 2.71 9.46
N ARG A 248 7.80 1.68 8.96
CA ARG A 248 7.77 1.28 7.55
C ARG A 248 6.46 0.54 7.28
N VAL A 249 5.73 0.96 6.25
CA VAL A 249 4.42 0.39 5.91
C VAL A 249 4.59 -0.78 4.95
N ASN A 250 4.80 -1.97 5.51
CA ASN A 250 4.99 -3.22 4.76
C ASN A 250 4.31 -4.40 5.48
N ARG A 251 4.32 -5.59 4.87
CA ARG A 251 3.68 -6.79 5.45
C ARG A 251 4.25 -7.21 6.81
N THR A 252 5.49 -6.83 7.15
CA THR A 252 6.05 -7.07 8.49
C THR A 252 5.21 -6.40 9.58
N LEU A 253 4.57 -5.25 9.29
CA LEU A 253 3.62 -4.63 10.22
C LEU A 253 2.44 -5.55 10.55
N LEU A 254 1.96 -6.37 9.60
CA LEU A 254 0.86 -7.28 9.86
C LEU A 254 1.27 -8.30 10.92
N THR A 255 2.46 -8.87 10.79
CA THR A 255 3.03 -9.79 11.77
C THR A 255 3.22 -9.10 13.12
N SER A 256 3.76 -7.87 13.15
CA SER A 256 3.92 -7.08 14.38
C SER A 256 2.59 -6.78 15.07
N PHE A 257 1.52 -6.54 14.29
CA PHE A 257 0.18 -6.34 14.82
C PHE A 257 -0.37 -7.64 15.41
N SER A 258 -0.23 -8.76 14.71
CA SER A 258 -0.65 -10.08 15.24
C SER A 258 0.05 -10.43 16.55
N SER A 259 1.37 -10.18 16.65
CA SER A 259 2.09 -10.40 17.90
C SER A 259 1.64 -9.46 19.02
N ALA A 260 1.44 -8.16 18.71
CA ALA A 260 0.98 -7.19 19.70
C ALA A 260 -0.43 -7.55 20.21
N ILE A 261 -1.36 -7.91 19.32
CA ILE A 261 -2.71 -8.34 19.69
C ILE A 261 -2.63 -9.55 20.62
N CYS A 262 -1.87 -10.58 20.26
CA CYS A 262 -1.68 -11.77 21.10
C CYS A 262 -1.16 -11.40 22.50
N THR A 263 -0.08 -10.62 22.57
CA THR A 263 0.52 -10.19 23.86
C THR A 263 -0.48 -9.41 24.72
N TYR A 264 -1.18 -8.43 24.14
CA TYR A 264 -2.17 -7.65 24.88
C TYR A 264 -3.35 -8.52 25.34
N LEU A 265 -3.82 -9.47 24.53
CA LEU A 265 -4.87 -10.40 24.93
C LEU A 265 -4.43 -11.25 26.12
N VAL A 266 -3.24 -11.83 26.08
CA VAL A 266 -2.70 -12.60 27.22
C VAL A 266 -2.69 -11.74 28.48
N ILE A 267 -2.17 -10.51 28.41
CA ILE A 267 -2.12 -9.59 29.55
C ILE A 267 -3.53 -9.31 30.09
N LEU A 268 -4.48 -8.94 29.22
CA LEU A 268 -5.84 -8.63 29.62
C LEU A 268 -6.56 -9.82 30.26
N ILE A 269 -6.36 -11.02 29.71
CA ILE A 269 -6.94 -12.27 30.25
C ILE A 269 -6.37 -12.56 31.64
N GLN A 270 -5.05 -12.43 31.82
CA GLN A 270 -4.43 -12.65 33.13
C GLN A 270 -4.94 -11.65 34.18
N PHE A 271 -5.09 -10.37 33.81
CA PHE A 271 -5.67 -9.36 34.70
C PHE A 271 -7.14 -9.64 35.03
N GLN A 272 -7.93 -10.19 34.10
CA GLN A 272 -9.32 -10.56 34.33
C GLN A 272 -9.44 -11.75 35.30
N ASN A 273 -8.55 -12.75 35.18
CA ASN A 273 -8.54 -13.91 36.08
C ASN A 273 -8.01 -13.60 37.48
N THR A 274 -7.15 -12.59 37.62
CA THR A 274 -6.59 -12.18 38.93
C THR A 274 -7.53 -11.27 39.71
N ASN A 275 -8.39 -10.51 39.02
CA ASN A 275 -9.32 -9.53 39.63
C ASN A 275 -10.81 -9.94 39.55
N GLY A 276 -11.11 -11.15 39.07
CA GLY A 276 -12.45 -11.74 39.00
C GLY A 276 -12.61 -12.84 40.03
#